data_AF-A0A158KNY0-F1
#
_entry.id   AF-A0A158KNY0-F1
#
_cell.length_a   1.000
_cell.length_b   1.000
_cell.length_c   1.000
_cell.angle_alpha   90.00
_cell.angle_beta   90.00
_cell.angle_gamma   90.00
#
_symmetry.space_group_name_H-M   'P 1'
#
loop_
_entity.id
_entity.type
_entity.pdbx_description
1 polymer ?
#
loop_
_entity_poly.entity_id
_entity_poly.type
_entity_poly.pdbx_seq_one_letter_code
_entity_poly.pdbx_strand_id
1 'polypeptide(L)'
;MLVAGELALDLLCRALDAFARMDTAAAAQVKADDQAIDAHFRAFTTRMVPYMSGHPRAIGVALDYMFVAKAVERIGDHAKNIAEFVIYVVEGKDIRHAKKRARV
;
A
#
# COMPACT_ATOMS: atom_id res chain seq x y z
N MET A 1 12.31 -1.86 5.51
CA MET A 1 11.36 -0.77 5.76
C MET A 1 11.70 0.50 5.00
N LEU A 2 12.97 0.89 4.88
CA LEU A 2 13.38 2.03 4.05
C LEU A 2 12.80 1.96 2.62
N VAL A 3 13.05 0.85 1.90
CA VAL A 3 12.51 0.61 0.55
C VAL A 3 10.98 0.72 0.50
N ALA A 4 10.27 0.15 1.47
CA ALA A 4 8.81 0.24 1.51
C ALA A 4 8.33 1.68 1.73
N GLY A 5 9.06 2.47 2.53
CA GLY A 5 8.79 3.89 2.74
C GLY A 5 9.01 4.72 1.47
N GLU A 6 10.09 4.47 0.74
CA GLU A 6 10.37 5.11 -0.56
C GLU A 6 9.29 4.79 -1.58
N LEU A 7 8.89 3.51 -1.68
CA LEU A 7 7.78 3.09 -2.54
C LEU A 7 6.46 3.77 -2.16
N ALA A 8 6.13 3.84 -0.86
CA ALA A 8 4.90 4.49 -0.42
C ALA A 8 4.87 5.98 -0.77
N LEU A 9 6.01 6.67 -0.63
CA LEU A 9 6.13 8.08 -1.02
C LEU A 9 5.98 8.26 -2.54
N ASP A 10 6.67 7.44 -3.34
CA ASP A 10 6.56 7.46 -4.80
C ASP A 10 5.12 7.26 -5.28
N LEU A 11 4.43 6.23 -4.75
CA LEU A 11 3.04 5.96 -5.10
C LEU A 11 2.12 7.11 -4.72
N LEU A 12 2.32 7.74 -3.56
CA LEU A 12 1.52 8.89 -3.15
C LEU A 12 1.71 10.07 -4.10
N CYS A 13 2.96 10.41 -4.44
CA CYS A 13 3.25 11.48 -5.39
C CYS A 13 2.60 11.20 -6.76
N ARG A 14 2.78 10.00 -7.29
CA ARG A 14 2.21 9.59 -8.59
C ARG A 14 0.68 9.55 -8.57
N ALA A 15 0.07 9.16 -7.45
CA ALA A 15 -1.39 9.19 -7.30
C ALA A 15 -1.93 10.62 -7.34
N LEU A 16 -1.25 11.55 -6.66
CA LEU A 16 -1.61 12.97 -6.65
C LEU A 16 -1.39 13.62 -8.02
N ASP A 17 -0.31 13.27 -8.72
CA ASP A 17 -0.05 13.75 -10.09
C ASP A 17 -1.11 13.24 -11.08
N ALA A 18 -1.45 11.94 -10.99
CA ALA A 18 -2.51 11.34 -11.79
C ALA A 18 -3.86 12.01 -11.50
N PHE A 19 -4.14 12.32 -10.24
CA PHE A 19 -5.35 13.04 -9.84
C PHE A 19 -5.39 14.47 -10.40
N ALA A 20 -4.29 15.22 -10.29
CA ALA A 20 -4.21 16.60 -10.79
C ALA A 20 -4.43 16.68 -12.31
N ARG A 21 -4.03 15.64 -13.04
CA ARG A 21 -4.13 15.56 -14.51
C ARG A 21 -5.32 14.75 -15.02
N MET A 22 -6.07 14.12 -14.11
CA MET A 22 -7.10 13.14 -14.44
C MET A 22 -6.57 12.02 -15.37
N ASP A 23 -5.32 11.60 -15.15
CA ASP A 23 -4.63 10.60 -15.96
C ASP A 23 -4.93 9.19 -15.44
N THR A 24 -5.84 8.50 -16.13
CA THR A 24 -6.28 7.15 -15.74
C THR A 24 -5.22 6.09 -15.98
N ALA A 25 -4.31 6.28 -16.94
CA ALA A 25 -3.23 5.35 -17.22
C ALA A 25 -2.18 5.40 -16.10
N ALA A 26 -1.80 6.60 -15.67
CA ALA A 26 -0.93 6.78 -14.51
C ALA A 26 -1.56 6.22 -13.22
N ALA A 27 -2.85 6.47 -13.01
CA ALA A 27 -3.59 5.91 -11.87
C ALA A 27 -3.64 4.36 -11.89
N ALA A 28 -3.84 3.75 -13.06
CA ALA A 28 -3.84 2.29 -13.19
C ALA A 28 -2.48 1.69 -12.81
N GLN A 29 -1.38 2.37 -13.14
CA GLN A 29 -0.04 1.93 -12.77
C GLN A 29 0.18 2.03 -11.25
N VAL A 30 -0.24 3.13 -10.61
CA VAL A 30 -0.16 3.27 -9.14
C VAL A 30 -0.86 2.10 -8.43
N LYS A 31 -2.06 1.72 -8.90
CA LYS A 31 -2.81 0.58 -8.37
C LYS A 31 -2.06 -0.75 -8.52
N ALA A 32 -1.36 -0.95 -9.64
CA ALA A 32 -0.59 -2.17 -9.88
C ALA A 32 0.64 -2.26 -8.96
N ASP A 33 1.32 -1.12 -8.78
CA ASP A 33 2.60 -1.04 -8.05
C ASP A 33 2.43 -1.15 -6.52
N ASP A 34 1.24 -0.83 -5.97
CA ASP A 34 0.90 -0.98 -4.54
C ASP A 34 1.16 -2.40 -3.98
N GLN A 35 1.05 -3.44 -4.82
CA GLN A 35 1.31 -4.83 -4.42
C GLN A 35 2.72 -5.05 -3.85
N ALA A 36 3.71 -4.24 -4.26
CA ALA A 36 5.07 -4.33 -3.78
C ALA A 36 5.18 -3.92 -2.29
N ILE A 37 4.51 -2.84 -1.87
CA ILE A 37 4.47 -2.37 -0.48
C ILE A 37 3.85 -3.45 0.41
N ASP A 38 2.74 -3.99 -0.08
CA ASP A 38 1.97 -5.08 0.52
C ASP A 38 2.84 -6.32 0.78
N ALA A 39 3.67 -6.72 -0.20
CA ALA A 39 4.60 -7.82 -0.08
C ALA A 39 5.72 -7.52 0.93
N HIS A 40 6.27 -6.29 0.92
CA HIS A 40 7.28 -5.88 1.89
C HIS A 40 6.76 -5.86 3.32
N PHE A 41 5.52 -5.38 3.53
CA PHE A 41 4.87 -5.39 4.84
C PHE A 41 4.67 -6.83 5.35
N ARG A 42 4.13 -7.73 4.51
CA ARG A 42 3.99 -9.16 4.87
C ARG A 42 5.34 -9.80 5.23
N ALA A 43 6.36 -9.59 4.41
CA ALA A 43 7.70 -10.13 4.69
C ALA A 43 8.29 -9.57 6.00
N PHE A 44 8.09 -8.28 6.29
CA PHE A 44 8.54 -7.66 7.53
C PHE A 44 7.84 -8.27 8.76
N THR A 45 6.52 -8.35 8.72
CA THR A 45 5.72 -8.90 9.84
C THR A 45 6.05 -10.36 10.10
N THR A 46 6.22 -11.19 9.05
CA THR A 46 6.64 -12.59 9.18
C THR A 46 8.01 -12.73 9.85
N ARG A 47 8.95 -11.80 9.62
CA ARG A 47 10.27 -11.82 10.26
C ARG A 47 10.26 -11.32 11.71
N MET A 48 9.31 -10.46 12.06
CA MET A 48 9.20 -9.92 13.43
C MET A 48 8.71 -10.96 14.43
N VAL A 49 7.82 -11.88 14.04
CA VAL A 49 7.30 -12.93 14.93
C VAL A 49 8.42 -13.79 15.55
N PRO A 50 9.29 -14.47 14.77
CA PRO A 50 10.37 -15.27 15.34
C PRO A 50 11.41 -14.41 16.07
N TYR A 51 11.64 -13.17 15.63
CA TYR A 51 12.55 -12.25 16.32
C TYR A 51 12.07 -11.94 17.75
N MET A 52 10.78 -11.62 17.91
CA MET A 52 10.15 -11.38 19.20
C MET A 52 10.19 -12.62 20.11
N SER A 53 9.92 -13.81 19.55
CA SER A 53 10.00 -15.07 20.30
C SER A 53 11.42 -15.36 20.80
N GLY A 54 12.45 -15.08 20.00
CA GLY A 54 13.85 -15.26 20.39
C GLY A 54 14.37 -14.20 21.37
N HIS A 55 13.71 -13.04 21.46
CA HIS A 55 14.17 -11.90 22.25
C HIS A 55 13.01 -11.23 23.03
N PRO A 56 12.49 -11.84 24.10
CA PRO A 56 11.34 -11.31 24.83
C PRO A 56 11.51 -9.87 25.35
N ARG A 57 12.74 -9.50 25.73
CA ARG A 57 13.08 -8.12 26.16
C ARG A 57 12.97 -7.08 25.05
N ALA A 58 13.00 -7.50 23.77
CA ALA A 58 12.91 -6.62 22.61
C ALA A 58 11.47 -6.46 22.08
N ILE A 59 10.47 -7.11 22.69
CA ILE A 59 9.08 -7.09 22.20
C ILE A 59 8.54 -5.65 22.08
N GLY A 60 8.77 -4.79 23.07
CA GLY A 60 8.31 -3.40 23.03
C GLY A 60 8.82 -2.65 21.80
N VAL A 61 10.14 -2.65 21.59
CA VAL A 61 10.78 -2.03 20.43
C VAL A 61 10.30 -2.66 19.11
N ALA A 62 10.13 -3.98 19.08
CA ALA A 62 9.65 -4.67 17.89
C ALA A 62 8.20 -4.29 17.55
N LEU A 63 7.34 -4.02 18.54
CA LEU A 63 6.00 -3.49 18.33
C LEU A 63 6.04 -2.05 17.76
N ASP A 64 6.94 -1.20 18.24
CA ASP A 64 7.11 0.15 17.68
C ASP A 64 7.45 0.08 16.18
N TYR A 65 8.34 -0.82 15.78
CA TYR A 65 8.64 -1.04 14.37
C TYR A 65 7.45 -1.60 13.57
N MET A 66 6.61 -2.44 14.18
CA MET A 66 5.38 -2.93 13.56
C MET A 66 4.38 -1.79 13.30
N PHE A 67 4.26 -0.84 14.23
CA PHE A 67 3.42 0.34 14.03
C PHE A 67 3.93 1.23 12.90
N VAL A 68 5.25 1.47 12.84
CA VAL A 68 5.86 2.19 11.71
C VAL A 68 5.58 1.47 10.40
N ALA A 69 5.75 0.14 10.37
CA ALA A 69 5.50 -0.63 9.17
C ALA A 69 4.03 -0.58 8.72
N LYS A 70 3.09 -0.60 9.67
CA LYS A 70 1.67 -0.45 9.36
C LYS A 70 1.34 0.96 8.86
N ALA A 71 1.97 1.99 9.41
CA ALA A 71 1.79 3.36 8.92
C ALA A 71 2.24 3.52 7.46
N VAL A 72 3.37 2.90 7.09
CA VAL A 72 3.87 2.89 5.70
C VAL A 72 2.91 2.17 4.75
N GLU A 73 2.41 0.99 5.14
CA GLU A 73 1.43 0.26 4.32
C GLU A 73 0.14 1.08 4.11
N ARG A 74 -0.33 1.78 5.14
CA ARG A 74 -1.50 2.66 5.03
C ARG A 74 -1.31 3.80 4.05
N ILE A 75 -0.10 4.35 3.92
CA ILE A 75 0.20 5.39 2.93
C ILE A 75 0.03 4.83 1.52
N GLY A 76 0.55 3.63 1.24
CA GLY A 76 0.36 2.93 -0.03
C GLY A 76 -1.12 2.68 -0.35
N ASP A 77 -1.86 2.16 0.63
CA ASP A 77 -3.29 1.90 0.50
C ASP A 77 -4.09 3.20 0.22
N HIS A 78 -3.72 4.32 0.85
CA HIS A 78 -4.31 5.62 0.55
C HIS A 78 -3.97 6.12 -0.86
N ALA A 79 -2.73 5.95 -1.33
CA ALA A 79 -2.33 6.29 -2.70
C ALA A 79 -3.14 5.49 -3.74
N LYS A 80 -3.32 4.19 -3.52
CA LYS A 80 -4.17 3.34 -4.35
C LYS A 80 -5.63 3.77 -4.34
N ASN A 81 -6.19 4.11 -3.18
CA ASN A 81 -7.55 4.62 -3.10
C ASN A 81 -7.75 5.90 -3.91
N ILE A 82 -6.78 6.82 -3.90
CA ILE A 82 -6.78 8.02 -4.75
C ILE A 82 -6.77 7.62 -6.22
N ALA A 83 -5.89 6.71 -6.62
CA ALA A 83 -5.81 6.23 -8.00
C ALA A 83 -7.11 5.56 -8.48
N GLU A 84 -7.74 4.73 -7.65
CA GLU A 84 -9.05 4.14 -7.95
C GLU A 84 -10.14 5.19 -8.11
N PHE A 85 -10.08 6.27 -7.32
CA PHE A 85 -11.00 7.39 -7.43
C PHE A 85 -10.83 8.16 -8.75
N VAL A 86 -9.59 8.38 -9.21
CA VAL A 86 -9.31 9.00 -10.53
C VAL A 86 -9.98 8.22 -11.66
N ILE A 87 -9.77 6.90 -11.68
CA ILE A 87 -10.36 6.03 -12.72
C ILE A 87 -11.88 6.07 -12.66
N TYR A 88 -12.45 6.06 -11.46
CA TYR A 88 -13.90 6.17 -11.28
C TYR A 88 -14.46 7.50 -11.80
N VAL A 89 -13.82 8.63 -11.47
CA VAL A 89 -14.29 9.97 -11.86
C VAL A 89 -14.21 10.18 -13.37
N VAL A 90 -13.17 9.67 -14.02
CA VAL A 90 -12.96 9.87 -15.47
C VAL A 90 -13.75 8.88 -16.31
N GLU A 91 -13.77 7.59 -15.95
CA GLU A 91 -14.41 6.56 -16.78
C GLU A 91 -15.84 6.22 -16.35
N GLY A 92 -16.28 6.65 -15.17
CA GLY A 92 -17.55 6.23 -14.56
C GLY A 92 -17.56 4.74 -14.17
N LYS A 93 -16.42 4.05 -14.22
CA LYS A 93 -16.30 2.63 -13.92
C LYS A 93 -15.82 2.40 -12.49
N ASP A 94 -16.62 1.68 -11.71
CA ASP A 94 -16.20 1.27 -10.37
C ASP A 94 -15.27 0.05 -10.42
N ILE A 95 -13.97 0.31 -10.35
CA ILE A 95 -12.92 -0.72 -10.35
C ILE A 95 -12.50 -1.16 -8.93
N ARG A 96 -13.14 -0.64 -7.88
CA ARG A 96 -12.82 -0.92 -6.47
C ARG A 96 -13.25 -2.33 -6.05
N HIS A 97 -14.22 -2.92 -6.77
CA HIS A 97 -14.85 -4.19 -6.41
C HIS A 97 -14.85 -5.27 -7.51
N ALA A 98 -14.07 -5.10 -8.58
CA ALA A 98 -14.05 -6.04 -9.71
C ALA A 98 -13.77 -7.51 -9.29
N LYS A 99 -12.98 -7.73 -8.22
CA LYS A 99 -12.65 -9.10 -7.73
C LYS A 99 -13.79 -9.84 -7.00
N LYS A 100 -14.89 -9.19 -6.58
CA LYS A 100 -15.94 -9.84 -5.78
C LYS A 100 -17.08 -10.48 -6.58
N ARG A 101 -17.20 -10.21 -7.89
CA ARG A 101 -18.33 -10.69 -8.71
C ARG A 101 -18.08 -12.01 -9.45
N ALA A 102 -16.87 -12.57 -9.41
CA ALA A 102 -16.49 -13.78 -10.16
C ALA A 102 -16.64 -15.11 -9.38
N ARG A 103 -17.41 -15.12 -8.28
CA ARG A 103 -17.69 -16.34 -7.52
C ARG A 103 -19.19 -16.43 -7.24
N VAL A 104 -19.93 -16.89 -8.24
CA VAL A 104 -21.27 -17.49 -8.13
C VAL A 104 -21.17 -18.87 -8.75
#